data_AF-A0ABD1CDI7-F1
#
_entry.id   AF-A0ABD1CDI7-F1
#
_cell.length_a   1.000
_cell.length_b   1.000
_cell.length_c   1.000
_cell.angle_alpha   90.00
_cell.angle_beta   90.00
_cell.angle_gamma   90.00
#
_symmetry.space_group_name_H-M   'P 1'
#
loop_
_entity.id
_entity.type
_entity.pdbx_description
1 polymer ?
#
loop_
_entity_poly.entity_id
_entity_poly.type
_entity_poly.pdbx_seq_one_letter_code
_entity_poly.pdbx_strand_id
1 'polypeptide(L)'
;MEKVNASAAELQLPVTVWEEIFKHLNFDQLKQSRSTCRYWKAVIDGSHSLMKRFHLVFPEGYVLDRYMHRPPTIPARSVTFERCRISCVDSWWTIVGEKLIHLTVKDCQMSFPTLQKMLERTPKLERLDYLCGKYPAVCISEGAPLEKLHHLTVDNPCMDVLDAFGTMCPNLTRFSLLQQSDKKKVLKFLKGKKETLREVELTTLAYSLNVLLQIKGLTGLNIGHEVTSDEILCIIGKGLPQLKSIAVKMTKNAVLEPSFLATMPELESLTITSRTCRGRQKLNLGREDLSPSSSLNGYSGDGNDPKKQKKGPTPRQQEELCLVCGDRASGYHYNALTCEGCKGFFRRSVTKNAVYCCKFGHACEMDMYMRRKCQECRLKKCLAVGMRPECVVPENQCAIKRKEKKAQKEKDKVQTTATVSTTNSTYKSEILPILMKCDPPPHAAIPLLPEKLLNENRLRNIPPLTANQMAVIYKLIWYQDGYEQPSEEDLKRIMIGSPNEEEDQHDVHFRHITEITILTVQLIVEFAKGLPAFTKIPQEDQITLLKVRTNCMNIEYRRDDDSHG
;
A
#
# COMPACT_ATOMS: atom_id res chain seq x y z
N MET A 1 -12.54 27.72 -46.91
CA MET A 1 -11.44 27.19 -46.08
C MET A 1 -11.81 27.38 -44.63
N GLU A 2 -12.20 26.29 -43.99
CA GLU A 2 -12.76 26.24 -42.64
C GLU A 2 -11.77 26.71 -41.58
N LYS A 3 -12.26 27.54 -40.65
CA LYS A 3 -11.59 27.81 -39.38
C LYS A 3 -11.75 26.57 -38.50
N VAL A 4 -10.68 25.82 -38.30
CA VAL A 4 -10.65 24.74 -37.31
C VAL A 4 -10.61 25.39 -35.92
N ASN A 5 -11.76 25.43 -35.26
CA ASN A 5 -11.87 25.72 -33.83
C ASN A 5 -11.34 24.51 -33.05
N ALA A 6 -10.05 24.51 -32.75
CA ALA A 6 -9.45 23.61 -31.77
C ALA A 6 -9.98 23.96 -30.37
N SER A 7 -11.05 23.29 -29.95
CA SER A 7 -11.56 23.40 -28.57
C SER A 7 -10.51 22.88 -27.59
N ALA A 8 -10.55 23.33 -26.32
CA ALA A 8 -9.61 22.98 -25.25
C ALA A 8 -9.42 21.47 -24.95
N ALA A 9 -10.09 20.58 -25.69
CA ALA A 9 -9.90 19.14 -25.71
C ALA A 9 -8.57 18.71 -26.37
N GLU A 10 -7.99 19.50 -27.28
CA GLU A 10 -6.79 19.11 -28.05
C GLU A 10 -5.47 19.09 -27.26
N LEU A 11 -5.46 19.53 -25.99
CA LEU A 11 -4.26 19.57 -25.13
C LEU A 11 -4.23 18.47 -24.06
N GLN A 12 -5.17 17.53 -24.05
CA GLN A 12 -5.14 16.37 -23.15
C GLN A 12 -4.81 15.11 -23.95
N LEU A 13 -3.75 14.40 -23.55
CA LEU A 13 -3.48 13.08 -24.12
C LEU A 13 -4.74 12.19 -24.01
N PRO A 14 -5.04 11.38 -25.03
CA PRO A 14 -6.16 10.44 -24.99
C PRO A 14 -6.12 9.54 -23.74
N VAL A 15 -7.28 9.10 -23.27
CA VAL A 15 -7.41 8.19 -22.11
C VAL A 15 -6.50 6.96 -22.27
N THR A 16 -6.45 6.39 -23.47
CA THR A 16 -5.62 5.21 -23.80
C THR A 16 -4.12 5.47 -23.59
N VAL A 17 -3.63 6.66 -23.91
CA VAL A 17 -2.22 7.04 -23.71
C VAL A 17 -1.92 7.21 -22.22
N TRP A 18 -2.82 7.85 -21.47
CA TRP A 18 -2.67 7.95 -20.01
C TRP A 18 -2.72 6.59 -19.32
N GLU A 19 -3.61 5.70 -19.76
CA GLU A 19 -3.67 4.34 -19.23
C GLU A 19 -2.35 3.61 -19.44
N GLU A 20 -1.74 3.73 -20.62
CA GLU A 20 -0.45 3.12 -20.92
C GLU A 20 0.67 3.72 -20.05
N ILE A 21 0.72 5.04 -19.90
CA ILE A 21 1.67 5.72 -19.00
C ILE A 21 1.51 5.19 -17.56
N PHE A 22 0.28 5.10 -17.07
CA PHE A 22 -0.01 4.62 -15.71
C PHE A 22 0.29 3.14 -15.49
N LYS A 23 0.33 2.30 -16.53
CA LYS A 23 0.76 0.90 -16.41
C LYS A 23 2.22 0.79 -15.95
N HIS A 24 3.07 1.75 -16.32
CA HIS A 24 4.49 1.77 -15.96
C HIS A 24 4.79 2.33 -14.57
N LEU A 25 3.84 3.02 -13.92
CA LEU A 25 4.02 3.52 -12.56
C LEU A 25 4.02 2.38 -11.55
N ASN A 26 4.75 2.50 -10.44
CA ASN A 26 4.59 1.59 -9.30
C ASN A 26 3.29 1.92 -8.50
N PHE A 27 2.97 1.13 -7.47
CA PHE A 27 1.71 1.31 -6.72
C PHE A 27 1.59 2.68 -6.06
N ASP A 28 2.64 3.16 -5.40
CA ASP A 28 2.62 4.44 -4.69
C ASP A 28 2.54 5.62 -5.65
N GLN A 29 3.27 5.55 -6.77
CA GLN A 29 3.17 6.51 -7.86
C GLN A 29 1.76 6.54 -8.45
N LEU A 30 1.15 5.38 -8.73
CA LEU A 30 -0.20 5.29 -9.29
C LEU A 30 -1.24 5.85 -8.31
N LYS A 31 -1.09 5.58 -7.00
CA LYS A 31 -1.91 6.15 -5.93
C LYS A 31 -1.78 7.67 -5.88
N GLN A 32 -0.58 8.21 -6.04
CA GLN A 32 -0.32 9.65 -6.06
C GLN A 32 -0.86 10.31 -7.34
N SER A 33 -0.68 9.70 -8.51
CA SER A 33 -1.26 10.18 -9.77
C SER A 33 -2.79 10.23 -9.68
N ARG A 34 -3.39 9.23 -9.04
CA ARG A 34 -4.84 9.19 -8.78
C ARG A 34 -5.33 10.31 -7.84
N SER A 35 -4.51 10.80 -6.92
CA SER A 35 -4.86 11.93 -6.04
C SER A 35 -4.53 13.30 -6.66
N THR A 36 -3.82 13.34 -7.78
CA THR A 36 -3.31 14.59 -8.38
C THR A 36 -4.42 15.46 -8.98
N CYS A 37 -5.31 14.88 -9.81
CA CYS A 37 -6.41 15.65 -10.40
C CYS A 37 -7.63 14.77 -10.73
N ARG A 38 -8.80 15.42 -10.96
CA ARG A 38 -10.05 14.72 -11.28
C ARG A 38 -9.99 13.90 -12.58
N TYR A 39 -9.26 14.36 -13.59
CA TYR A 39 -9.14 13.67 -14.87
C TYR A 39 -8.34 12.38 -14.74
N TRP A 40 -7.13 12.43 -14.15
CA TRP A 40 -6.33 11.24 -13.88
C TRP A 40 -7.03 10.26 -12.94
N LYS A 41 -7.74 10.77 -11.94
CA LYS A 41 -8.62 9.94 -11.11
C LYS A 41 -9.65 9.18 -11.95
N ALA A 42 -10.32 9.85 -12.89
CA ALA A 42 -11.32 9.22 -13.76
C ALA A 42 -10.69 8.20 -14.72
N VAL A 43 -9.54 8.49 -15.31
CA VAL A 43 -8.78 7.54 -16.15
C VAL A 43 -8.39 6.30 -15.36
N ILE A 44 -7.78 6.49 -14.18
CA ILE A 44 -7.34 5.39 -13.33
C ILE A 44 -8.54 4.60 -12.82
N ASP A 45 -9.59 5.24 -12.30
CA ASP A 45 -10.80 4.58 -11.79
C ASP A 45 -11.60 3.85 -12.89
N GLY A 46 -11.53 4.33 -14.14
CA GLY A 46 -12.16 3.72 -15.31
C GLY A 46 -11.37 2.52 -15.87
N SER A 47 -10.05 2.53 -15.74
CA SER A 47 -9.18 1.49 -16.30
C SER A 47 -9.23 0.20 -15.49
N HIS A 48 -9.68 -0.89 -16.13
CA HIS A 48 -9.77 -2.19 -15.48
C HIS A 48 -8.38 -2.76 -15.09
N SER A 49 -7.36 -2.56 -15.93
CA SER A 49 -6.00 -3.03 -15.68
C SER A 49 -5.32 -2.29 -14.53
N LEU A 50 -5.54 -0.97 -14.42
CA LEU A 50 -4.93 -0.17 -13.35
C LEU A 50 -5.60 -0.44 -12.01
N MET A 51 -6.93 -0.52 -11.98
CA MET A 51 -7.68 -0.78 -10.73
C MET A 51 -7.44 -2.18 -10.15
N LYS A 52 -7.05 -3.16 -10.97
CA LYS A 52 -6.58 -4.48 -10.48
C LYS A 52 -5.35 -4.39 -9.58
N ARG A 53 -4.57 -3.32 -9.67
CA ARG A 53 -3.36 -3.09 -8.85
C ARG A 53 -3.67 -2.48 -7.48
N PHE A 54 -4.88 -1.96 -7.28
CA PHE A 54 -5.32 -1.43 -6.00
C PHE A 54 -5.89 -2.55 -5.14
N HIS A 55 -5.08 -2.99 -4.19
CA HIS A 55 -5.45 -3.95 -3.16
C HIS A 55 -5.69 -3.22 -1.84
N LEU A 56 -6.87 -3.37 -1.26
CA LEU A 56 -7.20 -2.77 0.03
C LEU A 56 -6.98 -3.80 1.13
N VAL A 57 -6.02 -3.52 2.03
CA VAL A 57 -5.77 -4.34 3.21
C VAL A 57 -6.31 -3.61 4.43
N PHE A 58 -7.21 -4.25 5.17
CA PHE A 58 -7.66 -3.73 6.45
C PHE A 58 -6.61 -4.01 7.54
N PRO A 59 -6.35 -3.04 8.44
CA PRO A 59 -5.43 -3.27 9.55
C PRO A 59 -5.86 -4.44 10.43
N GLU A 60 -4.88 -5.08 11.05
CA GLU A 60 -5.13 -6.18 11.98
C GLU A 60 -5.83 -5.68 13.24
N GLY A 61 -6.72 -6.51 13.80
CA GLY A 61 -7.50 -6.15 14.99
C GLY A 61 -8.62 -5.14 14.74
N TYR A 62 -8.80 -4.67 13.50
CA TYR A 62 -9.83 -3.70 13.16
C TYR A 62 -11.25 -4.27 13.36
N VAL A 63 -12.13 -3.48 13.98
CA VAL A 63 -13.53 -3.86 14.24
C VAL A 63 -14.42 -3.24 13.17
N LEU A 64 -15.07 -4.10 12.41
CA LEU A 64 -16.01 -3.74 11.34
C LEU A 64 -17.43 -4.04 11.85
N ASP A 65 -18.12 -2.97 12.19
CA ASP A 65 -19.48 -2.99 12.71
C ASP A 65 -20.35 -1.90 12.06
N ARG A 66 -21.60 -1.78 12.55
CA ARG A 66 -22.59 -0.81 12.10
C ARG A 66 -22.21 0.65 12.31
N TYR A 67 -21.18 0.93 13.12
CA TYR A 67 -20.70 2.27 13.43
C TYR A 67 -19.45 2.63 12.63
N MET A 68 -19.12 1.88 11.58
CA MET A 68 -18.03 2.21 10.67
C MET A 68 -18.32 3.55 9.94
N HIS A 69 -17.83 4.65 10.52
CA HIS A 69 -18.26 6.00 10.17
C HIS A 69 -17.78 6.50 8.80
N ARG A 70 -16.81 5.81 8.16
CA ARG A 70 -16.35 6.08 6.79
C ARG A 70 -15.77 4.82 6.15
N PRO A 71 -16.51 4.06 5.31
CA PRO A 71 -15.88 3.06 4.47
C PRO A 71 -14.76 3.71 3.63
N PRO A 72 -13.66 2.98 3.35
CA PRO A 72 -12.65 3.49 2.45
C PRO A 72 -13.33 3.88 1.13
N THR A 73 -13.25 5.16 0.75
CA THR A 73 -13.82 5.72 -0.48
C THR A 73 -13.09 5.25 -1.75
N ILE A 74 -12.29 4.19 -1.62
CA ILE A 74 -11.49 3.62 -2.69
C ILE A 74 -12.31 2.48 -3.28
N PRO A 75 -12.71 2.55 -4.56
CA PRO A 75 -13.27 1.42 -5.28
C PRO A 75 -12.15 0.39 -5.50
N ALA A 76 -11.81 -0.39 -4.47
CA ALA A 76 -10.84 -1.46 -4.60
C ALA A 76 -11.50 -2.67 -5.27
N ARG A 77 -10.76 -3.35 -6.13
CA ARG A 77 -11.23 -4.60 -6.76
C ARG A 77 -10.79 -5.84 -6.03
N SER A 78 -9.76 -5.71 -5.19
CA SER A 78 -9.30 -6.76 -4.31
C SER A 78 -9.23 -6.24 -2.89
N VAL A 79 -9.73 -7.01 -1.93
CA VAL A 79 -9.79 -6.66 -0.51
C VAL A 79 -9.27 -7.83 0.33
N THR A 80 -8.42 -7.53 1.31
CA THR A 80 -8.00 -8.47 2.36
C THR A 80 -8.43 -7.97 3.73
N PHE A 81 -9.10 -8.85 4.46
CA PHE A 81 -9.29 -8.76 5.90
C PHE A 81 -8.37 -9.77 6.57
N GLU A 82 -7.49 -9.30 7.46
CA GLU A 82 -6.59 -10.15 8.22
C GLU A 82 -6.76 -9.85 9.70
N ARG A 83 -7.10 -10.88 10.49
CA ARG A 83 -7.28 -10.76 11.95
C ARG A 83 -8.26 -9.65 12.38
N CYS A 84 -9.27 -9.37 11.55
CA CYS A 84 -10.32 -8.39 11.84
C CYS A 84 -11.49 -9.01 12.62
N ARG A 85 -12.29 -8.19 13.30
CA ARG A 85 -13.60 -8.60 13.84
C ARG A 85 -14.71 -8.02 12.99
N ILE A 86 -15.43 -8.86 12.25
CA ILE A 86 -16.50 -8.44 11.34
C ILE A 86 -17.85 -8.89 11.92
N SER A 87 -18.54 -7.96 12.57
CA SER A 87 -19.79 -8.23 13.28
C SER A 87 -21.02 -8.10 12.37
N CYS A 88 -21.04 -7.09 11.49
CA CYS A 88 -22.10 -6.90 10.50
C CYS A 88 -21.59 -6.16 9.26
N VAL A 89 -22.32 -6.36 8.17
CA VAL A 89 -22.05 -5.74 6.86
C VAL A 89 -23.29 -4.96 6.43
N ASP A 90 -23.34 -3.71 6.87
CA ASP A 90 -24.43 -2.78 6.57
C ASP A 90 -24.24 -2.14 5.18
N SER A 91 -24.79 -0.94 4.97
CA SER A 91 -24.69 -0.20 3.70
C SER A 91 -23.26 0.14 3.29
N TRP A 92 -22.27 0.02 4.18
CA TRP A 92 -20.88 0.30 3.84
C TRP A 92 -20.29 -0.77 2.90
N TRP A 93 -20.74 -2.02 3.00
CA TRP A 93 -20.20 -3.10 2.19
C TRP A 93 -20.67 -3.01 0.73
N THR A 94 -21.86 -2.48 0.45
CA THR A 94 -22.33 -2.36 -0.95
C THR A 94 -21.41 -1.49 -1.79
N ILE A 95 -20.83 -0.44 -1.19
CA ILE A 95 -19.89 0.47 -1.88
C ILE A 95 -18.61 -0.26 -2.29
N VAL A 96 -18.14 -1.17 -1.44
CA VAL A 96 -16.91 -1.95 -1.68
C VAL A 96 -17.20 -3.17 -2.55
N GLY A 97 -18.26 -3.91 -2.23
CA GLY A 97 -18.58 -5.21 -2.79
C GLY A 97 -19.05 -5.18 -4.24
N GLU A 98 -19.75 -4.13 -4.68
CA GLU A 98 -20.32 -4.05 -6.04
C GLU A 98 -19.28 -4.20 -7.16
N LYS A 99 -18.03 -3.77 -6.90
CA LYS A 99 -16.92 -3.80 -7.87
C LYS A 99 -15.83 -4.82 -7.51
N LEU A 100 -16.03 -5.59 -6.44
CA LEU A 100 -15.03 -6.51 -5.93
C LEU A 100 -14.95 -7.75 -6.81
N ILE A 101 -13.73 -8.11 -7.23
CA ILE A 101 -13.43 -9.33 -7.98
C ILE A 101 -12.66 -10.35 -7.14
N HIS A 102 -11.98 -9.91 -6.07
CA HIS A 102 -11.20 -10.76 -5.19
C HIS A 102 -11.41 -10.38 -3.72
N LEU A 103 -11.80 -11.36 -2.91
CA LEU A 103 -11.97 -11.21 -1.47
C LEU A 103 -11.08 -12.22 -0.74
N THR A 104 -10.26 -11.73 0.19
CA THR A 104 -9.51 -12.55 1.13
C THR A 104 -9.98 -12.26 2.55
N VAL A 105 -10.34 -13.30 3.29
CA VAL A 105 -10.72 -13.21 4.70
C VAL A 105 -9.89 -14.21 5.48
N LYS A 106 -8.93 -13.73 6.28
CA LYS A 106 -7.95 -14.54 6.98
C LYS A 106 -8.00 -14.30 8.47
N ASP A 107 -8.10 -15.38 9.26
CA ASP A 107 -8.08 -15.35 10.72
C ASP A 107 -9.07 -14.33 11.34
N CYS A 108 -10.17 -14.04 10.66
CA CYS A 108 -11.14 -13.04 11.10
C CYS A 108 -12.22 -13.63 12.02
N GLN A 109 -12.61 -12.86 13.04
CA GLN A 109 -13.78 -13.14 13.88
C GLN A 109 -15.04 -12.74 13.11
N MET A 110 -15.69 -13.69 12.44
CA MET A 110 -16.90 -13.44 11.65
C MET A 110 -17.81 -14.68 11.61
N SER A 111 -19.12 -14.46 11.58
CA SER A 111 -20.11 -15.53 11.39
C SER A 111 -20.29 -15.86 9.90
N PHE A 112 -20.60 -17.11 9.55
CA PHE A 112 -20.88 -17.49 8.16
C PHE A 112 -22.05 -16.70 7.54
N PRO A 113 -23.17 -16.42 8.25
CA PRO A 113 -24.22 -15.52 7.73
C PRO A 113 -23.73 -14.11 7.39
N THR A 114 -22.75 -13.58 8.15
CA THR A 114 -22.12 -12.29 7.82
C THR A 114 -21.36 -12.39 6.51
N LEU A 115 -20.59 -13.47 6.29
CA LEU A 115 -19.93 -13.74 5.03
C LEU A 115 -20.94 -13.87 3.88
N GLN A 116 -22.03 -14.61 4.06
CA GLN A 116 -23.04 -14.80 3.03
C GLN A 116 -23.63 -13.46 2.56
N LYS A 117 -23.97 -12.57 3.50
CA LYS A 117 -24.41 -11.19 3.18
C LYS A 117 -23.35 -10.38 2.43
N MET A 118 -22.06 -10.63 2.70
CA MET A 118 -20.99 -10.02 1.92
C MET A 118 -21.01 -10.53 0.48
N LEU A 119 -21.10 -11.85 0.32
CA LEU A 119 -21.05 -12.53 -0.96
C LEU A 119 -22.25 -12.19 -1.86
N GLU A 120 -23.45 -12.09 -1.28
CA GLU A 120 -24.68 -11.64 -1.96
C GLU A 120 -24.55 -10.22 -2.53
N ARG A 121 -23.70 -9.38 -1.93
CA ARG A 121 -23.45 -8.00 -2.36
C ARG A 121 -22.16 -7.85 -3.16
N THR A 122 -21.59 -8.96 -3.64
CA THR A 122 -20.39 -8.99 -4.50
C THR A 122 -20.65 -9.78 -5.80
N PRO A 123 -21.49 -9.27 -6.72
CA PRO A 123 -21.91 -10.01 -7.91
C PRO A 123 -20.78 -10.24 -8.95
N LYS A 124 -19.63 -9.58 -8.79
CA LYS A 124 -18.47 -9.67 -9.70
C LYS A 124 -17.32 -10.50 -9.15
N LEU A 125 -17.53 -11.21 -8.04
CA LEU A 125 -16.48 -11.95 -7.36
C LEU A 125 -15.99 -13.12 -8.21
N GLU A 126 -14.71 -13.11 -8.59
CA GLU A 126 -14.03 -14.14 -9.37
C GLU A 126 -13.17 -15.07 -8.50
N ARG A 127 -12.68 -14.55 -7.36
CA ARG A 127 -11.84 -15.28 -6.41
C ARG A 127 -12.23 -15.00 -4.97
N LEU A 128 -12.32 -16.06 -4.17
CA LEU A 128 -12.56 -16.01 -2.74
C LEU A 128 -11.50 -16.84 -2.01
N ASP A 129 -10.75 -16.21 -1.11
CA ASP A 129 -9.84 -16.89 -0.19
C ASP A 129 -10.41 -16.79 1.24
N TYR A 130 -11.14 -17.82 1.68
CA TYR A 130 -11.77 -17.91 2.99
C TYR A 130 -10.93 -18.75 3.96
N LEU A 131 -10.04 -18.09 4.69
CA LEU A 131 -9.03 -18.70 5.56
C LEU A 131 -9.37 -18.50 7.05
N CYS A 132 -10.59 -18.87 7.45
CA CYS A 132 -11.12 -18.67 8.79
C CYS A 132 -11.57 -19.99 9.43
N GLY A 133 -10.62 -20.80 9.92
CA GLY A 133 -10.88 -22.17 10.39
C GLY A 133 -11.27 -22.34 11.86
N LYS A 134 -11.49 -21.26 12.63
CA LYS A 134 -11.66 -21.32 14.10
C LYS A 134 -13.03 -20.91 14.64
N TYR A 135 -13.95 -20.46 13.77
CA TYR A 135 -15.23 -19.91 14.22
C TYR A 135 -16.40 -20.81 13.80
N PRO A 136 -17.30 -21.19 14.73
CA PRO A 136 -18.40 -22.11 14.43
C PRO A 136 -19.36 -21.46 13.43
N ALA A 137 -19.57 -22.13 12.29
CA ALA A 137 -20.63 -21.80 11.37
C ALA A 137 -21.95 -22.34 11.96
N VAL A 138 -22.91 -21.46 12.23
CA VAL A 138 -24.31 -21.89 12.41
C VAL A 138 -24.95 -21.73 11.03
N CYS A 139 -24.93 -22.80 10.24
CA CYS A 139 -25.50 -22.79 8.90
C CYS A 139 -27.02 -22.97 8.94
N ILE A 140 -27.77 -21.96 8.50
CA ILE A 140 -29.22 -22.05 8.27
C ILE A 140 -29.60 -21.16 7.07
N SER A 141 -29.14 -21.49 5.86
CA SER A 141 -29.81 -21.16 4.58
C SER A 141 -28.94 -21.51 3.36
N GLU A 142 -29.60 -21.80 2.25
CA GLU A 142 -28.99 -21.84 0.91
C GLU A 142 -28.67 -20.40 0.48
N GLY A 143 -27.39 -20.11 0.22
CA GLY A 143 -26.96 -18.81 -0.27
C GLY A 143 -27.19 -18.64 -1.77
N ALA A 144 -27.24 -17.38 -2.23
CA ALA A 144 -27.37 -17.07 -3.65
C ALA A 144 -26.19 -17.65 -4.49
N PRO A 145 -26.43 -18.06 -5.75
CA PRO A 145 -25.39 -18.60 -6.60
C PRO A 145 -24.34 -17.54 -6.97
N LEU A 146 -23.06 -17.91 -6.83
CA LEU A 146 -21.89 -17.11 -7.17
C LEU A 146 -21.41 -17.47 -8.59
N GLU A 147 -22.16 -17.04 -9.60
CA GLU A 147 -21.97 -17.46 -11.00
C GLU A 147 -20.58 -17.13 -11.57
N LYS A 148 -19.96 -16.05 -11.12
CA LYS A 148 -18.64 -15.58 -11.59
C LYS A 148 -17.47 -16.11 -10.77
N LEU A 149 -17.73 -16.83 -9.68
CA LEU A 149 -16.67 -17.32 -8.82
C LEU A 149 -16.00 -18.55 -9.45
N HIS A 150 -14.72 -18.42 -9.80
CA HIS A 150 -13.94 -19.47 -10.44
C HIS A 150 -12.85 -20.03 -9.53
N HIS A 151 -12.37 -19.25 -8.56
CA HIS A 151 -11.30 -19.64 -7.65
C HIS A 151 -11.78 -19.59 -6.20
N LEU A 152 -11.68 -20.72 -5.49
CA LEU A 152 -12.03 -20.83 -4.08
C LEU A 152 -10.86 -21.45 -3.30
N THR A 153 -10.33 -20.71 -2.34
CA THR A 153 -9.37 -21.22 -1.36
C THR A 153 -10.02 -21.27 0.00
N VAL A 154 -9.91 -22.39 0.71
CA VAL A 154 -10.47 -22.56 2.04
C VAL A 154 -9.42 -23.14 2.99
N ASP A 155 -9.38 -22.62 4.21
CA ASP A 155 -8.53 -23.14 5.29
C ASP A 155 -9.37 -23.70 6.44
N ASN A 156 -9.14 -24.97 6.81
CA ASN A 156 -9.81 -25.71 7.88
C ASN A 156 -11.32 -25.39 8.01
N PRO A 157 -12.13 -25.63 6.96
CA PRO A 157 -13.54 -25.28 7.01
C PRO A 157 -14.27 -26.06 8.10
N CYS A 158 -15.08 -25.36 8.89
CA CYS A 158 -16.10 -25.98 9.74
C CYS A 158 -17.04 -26.86 8.89
N MET A 159 -17.68 -27.84 9.53
CA MET A 159 -18.43 -28.94 8.89
C MET A 159 -19.45 -28.52 7.84
N ASP A 160 -20.05 -27.33 7.97
CA ASP A 160 -21.16 -26.88 7.12
C ASP A 160 -20.72 -25.92 5.98
N VAL A 161 -19.50 -25.36 6.05
CA VAL A 161 -19.02 -24.34 5.11
C VAL A 161 -18.78 -24.93 3.72
N LEU A 162 -18.20 -26.14 3.63
CA LEU A 162 -17.97 -26.79 2.33
C LEU A 162 -19.27 -27.19 1.64
N ASP A 163 -20.29 -27.60 2.39
CA ASP A 163 -21.60 -27.93 1.80
C ASP A 163 -22.26 -26.67 1.22
N ALA A 164 -22.19 -25.54 1.94
CA ALA A 164 -22.70 -24.26 1.46
C ALA A 164 -21.97 -23.80 0.17
N PHE A 165 -20.63 -23.85 0.12
CA PHE A 165 -19.92 -23.53 -1.12
C PHE A 165 -20.19 -24.55 -2.24
N GLY A 166 -20.49 -25.79 -1.88
CA GLY A 166 -20.90 -26.83 -2.83
C GLY A 166 -22.14 -26.44 -3.60
N THR A 167 -23.12 -25.80 -2.95
CA THR A 167 -24.34 -25.31 -3.61
C THR A 167 -24.13 -23.94 -4.26
N MET A 168 -23.42 -23.02 -3.59
CA MET A 168 -23.27 -21.63 -4.04
C MET A 168 -22.36 -21.45 -5.27
N CYS A 169 -21.40 -22.34 -5.54
CA CYS A 169 -20.36 -22.09 -6.55
C CYS A 169 -20.53 -22.96 -7.81
N PRO A 170 -21.45 -22.65 -8.75
CA PRO A 170 -21.76 -23.54 -9.88
C PRO A 170 -20.60 -23.67 -10.89
N ASN A 171 -19.81 -22.62 -11.12
CA ASN A 171 -18.79 -22.55 -12.19
C ASN A 171 -17.35 -22.60 -11.65
N LEU A 172 -17.13 -23.31 -10.54
CA LEU A 172 -15.84 -23.36 -9.88
C LEU A 172 -14.82 -24.17 -10.69
N THR A 173 -13.70 -23.55 -11.05
CA THR A 173 -12.64 -24.16 -11.87
C THR A 173 -11.37 -24.47 -11.07
N ARG A 174 -11.05 -23.66 -10.05
CA ARG A 174 -9.92 -23.89 -9.15
C ARG A 174 -10.38 -23.99 -7.71
N PHE A 175 -9.92 -25.03 -7.02
CA PHE A 175 -10.21 -25.24 -5.61
C PHE A 175 -8.93 -25.57 -4.82
N SER A 176 -8.70 -24.85 -3.72
CA SER A 176 -7.56 -25.07 -2.83
C SER A 176 -8.04 -25.31 -1.40
N LEU A 177 -7.65 -26.43 -0.79
CA LEU A 177 -7.89 -26.76 0.61
C LEU A 177 -6.55 -26.88 1.34
N LEU A 178 -6.25 -25.91 2.20
CA LEU A 178 -4.89 -25.72 2.76
C LEU A 178 -4.61 -26.52 4.04
N GLN A 179 -5.64 -26.90 4.79
CA GLN A 179 -5.54 -27.74 5.99
C GLN A 179 -6.52 -28.92 5.93
N GLN A 180 -6.25 -29.94 6.76
CA GLN A 180 -7.13 -31.11 6.90
C GLN A 180 -8.54 -30.69 7.31
N SER A 181 -9.53 -31.35 6.72
CA SER A 181 -10.95 -31.19 7.03
C SER A 181 -11.61 -32.58 7.07
N ASP A 182 -12.92 -32.63 7.28
CA ASP A 182 -13.66 -33.89 7.27
C ASP A 182 -13.60 -34.55 5.88
N LYS A 183 -12.99 -35.75 5.84
CA LYS A 183 -12.84 -36.57 4.64
C LYS A 183 -14.14 -36.75 3.87
N LYS A 184 -15.27 -37.03 4.53
CA LYS A 184 -16.55 -37.30 3.85
C LYS A 184 -17.06 -36.04 3.14
N LYS A 185 -16.93 -34.87 3.76
CA LYS A 185 -17.35 -33.59 3.18
C LYS A 185 -16.48 -33.18 2.00
N VAL A 186 -15.16 -33.31 2.11
CA VAL A 186 -14.23 -33.04 1.00
C VAL A 186 -14.55 -33.93 -0.21
N LEU A 187 -14.75 -35.23 0.02
CA LEU A 187 -15.12 -36.16 -1.05
C LEU A 187 -16.47 -35.84 -1.68
N LYS A 188 -17.48 -35.46 -0.87
CA LYS A 188 -18.80 -35.03 -1.37
C LYS A 188 -18.67 -33.77 -2.23
N PHE A 189 -17.90 -32.78 -1.79
CA PHE A 189 -17.65 -31.54 -2.53
C PHE A 189 -16.96 -31.81 -3.87
N LEU A 190 -15.85 -32.54 -3.87
CA LEU A 190 -15.10 -32.87 -5.09
C LEU A 190 -15.96 -33.65 -6.10
N LYS A 191 -16.75 -34.63 -5.62
CA LYS A 191 -17.71 -35.37 -6.47
C LYS A 191 -18.76 -34.45 -7.09
N GLY A 192 -19.26 -33.48 -6.33
CA GLY A 192 -20.22 -32.49 -6.80
C GLY A 192 -19.67 -31.49 -7.82
N LYS A 193 -18.35 -31.30 -7.86
CA LYS A 193 -17.66 -30.33 -8.75
C LYS A 193 -16.78 -30.97 -9.82
N LYS A 194 -16.88 -32.29 -10.02
CA LYS A 194 -16.03 -33.07 -10.93
C LYS A 194 -16.07 -32.62 -12.40
N GLU A 195 -17.18 -32.03 -12.85
CA GLU A 195 -17.32 -31.60 -14.25
C GLU A 195 -16.71 -30.19 -14.49
N THR A 196 -16.61 -29.37 -13.44
CA THR A 196 -16.21 -27.96 -13.54
C THR A 196 -14.77 -27.72 -13.13
N LEU A 197 -14.24 -28.50 -12.17
CA LEU A 197 -12.87 -28.36 -11.69
C LEU A 197 -11.85 -28.67 -12.78
N ARG A 198 -10.80 -27.84 -12.82
CA ARG A 198 -9.62 -27.93 -13.70
C ARG A 198 -8.34 -27.92 -12.90
N GLU A 199 -8.33 -27.24 -11.77
CA GLU A 199 -7.17 -27.18 -10.89
C GLU A 199 -7.56 -27.45 -9.44
N VAL A 200 -6.82 -28.33 -8.78
CA VAL A 200 -7.07 -28.70 -7.38
C VAL A 200 -5.78 -28.68 -6.58
N GLU A 201 -5.83 -28.05 -5.41
CA GLU A 201 -4.76 -28.08 -4.42
C GLU A 201 -5.28 -28.67 -3.11
N LEU A 202 -4.63 -29.73 -2.63
CA LEU A 202 -4.98 -30.38 -1.36
C LEU A 202 -3.73 -30.59 -0.51
N THR A 203 -3.91 -30.51 0.81
CA THR A 203 -2.86 -30.87 1.79
C THR A 203 -2.44 -32.34 1.69
N THR A 204 -3.39 -33.25 1.41
CA THR A 204 -3.19 -34.71 1.35
C THR A 204 -4.00 -35.34 0.22
N LEU A 205 -3.44 -36.39 -0.37
CA LEU A 205 -4.06 -37.24 -1.40
C LEU A 205 -4.66 -38.52 -0.85
N ALA A 206 -4.22 -39.00 0.32
CA ALA A 206 -4.49 -40.35 0.83
C ALA A 206 -5.95 -40.82 0.72
N TYR A 207 -6.92 -39.92 0.88
CA TYR A 207 -8.34 -40.24 0.74
C TYR A 207 -9.02 -39.70 -0.52
N SER A 208 -8.45 -38.67 -1.16
CA SER A 208 -9.08 -37.96 -2.27
C SER A 208 -8.67 -38.49 -3.64
N LEU A 209 -7.57 -39.26 -3.73
CA LEU A 209 -6.99 -39.74 -4.98
C LEU A 209 -8.04 -40.35 -5.92
N ASN A 210 -8.81 -41.34 -5.45
CA ASN A 210 -9.82 -42.02 -6.28
C ASN A 210 -10.88 -41.07 -6.86
N VAL A 211 -11.25 -40.01 -6.14
CA VAL A 211 -12.22 -39.02 -6.65
C VAL A 211 -11.53 -38.06 -7.62
N LEU A 212 -10.28 -37.65 -7.35
CA LEU A 212 -9.52 -36.79 -8.25
C LEU A 212 -9.28 -37.45 -9.61
N LEU A 213 -8.99 -38.75 -9.64
CA LEU A 213 -8.84 -39.52 -10.89
C LEU A 213 -10.13 -39.58 -11.72
N GLN A 214 -11.30 -39.29 -11.13
CA GLN A 214 -12.58 -39.24 -11.84
C GLN A 214 -12.85 -37.86 -12.48
N ILE A 215 -12.04 -36.84 -12.17
CA ILE A 215 -12.16 -35.48 -12.71
C ILE A 215 -11.40 -35.42 -14.04
N LYS A 216 -12.07 -35.85 -15.12
CA LYS A 216 -11.46 -35.93 -16.47
C LYS A 216 -10.93 -34.59 -17.01
N GLY A 217 -11.48 -33.48 -16.53
CA GLY A 217 -11.04 -32.14 -16.92
C GLY A 217 -9.85 -31.60 -16.12
N LEU A 218 -9.30 -32.36 -15.16
CA LEU A 218 -8.25 -31.85 -14.28
C LEU A 218 -6.93 -31.68 -15.04
N THR A 219 -6.46 -30.44 -15.15
CA THR A 219 -5.22 -30.05 -15.82
C THR A 219 -4.13 -29.63 -14.84
N GLY A 220 -4.47 -29.29 -13.59
CA GLY A 220 -3.52 -28.91 -12.56
C GLY A 220 -3.78 -29.60 -11.22
N LEU A 221 -2.74 -30.14 -10.60
CA LEU A 221 -2.83 -30.78 -9.28
C LEU A 221 -1.67 -30.35 -8.38
N ASN A 222 -1.98 -29.79 -7.20
CA ASN A 222 -0.99 -29.39 -6.21
C ASN A 222 -1.20 -30.13 -4.88
N ILE A 223 -0.12 -30.72 -4.36
CA ILE A 223 -0.12 -31.60 -3.20
C ILE A 223 0.81 -30.98 -2.15
N GLY A 224 0.24 -30.19 -1.25
CA GLY A 224 1.00 -29.21 -0.45
C GLY A 224 1.82 -29.80 0.71
N HIS A 225 1.44 -30.95 1.27
CA HIS A 225 2.05 -31.46 2.51
C HIS A 225 2.38 -32.95 2.52
N GLU A 226 1.87 -33.74 1.58
CA GLU A 226 2.14 -35.17 1.51
C GLU A 226 3.37 -35.47 0.66
N VAL A 227 4.22 -36.36 1.16
CA VAL A 227 5.35 -36.90 0.43
C VAL A 227 4.81 -37.86 -0.61
N THR A 228 5.00 -37.57 -1.88
CA THR A 228 4.57 -38.45 -2.97
C THR A 228 5.73 -39.34 -3.42
N SER A 229 5.49 -40.65 -3.53
CA SER A 229 6.40 -41.60 -4.19
C SER A 229 6.21 -41.56 -5.71
N ASP A 230 7.21 -42.05 -6.45
CA ASP A 230 7.10 -42.24 -7.91
C ASP A 230 5.90 -43.14 -8.28
N GLU A 231 5.62 -44.18 -7.48
CA GLU A 231 4.45 -45.04 -7.67
C GLU A 231 3.12 -44.26 -7.63
N ILE A 232 2.95 -43.34 -6.67
CA ILE A 232 1.76 -42.51 -6.57
C ILE A 232 1.66 -41.57 -7.77
N LEU A 233 2.79 -40.99 -8.21
CA LEU A 233 2.82 -40.15 -9.40
C LEU A 233 2.49 -40.94 -10.67
N CYS A 234 2.96 -42.18 -10.80
CA CYS A 234 2.59 -43.08 -11.90
C CYS A 234 1.09 -43.39 -11.91
N ILE A 235 0.49 -43.63 -10.73
CA ILE A 235 -0.97 -43.84 -10.61
C ILE A 235 -1.71 -42.57 -11.07
N ILE A 236 -1.25 -41.39 -10.65
CA ILE A 236 -1.82 -40.11 -11.07
C ILE A 236 -1.71 -39.93 -12.57
N GLY A 237 -0.53 -40.15 -13.17
CA GLY A 237 -0.31 -39.94 -14.59
C GLY A 237 -1.13 -40.90 -15.45
N LYS A 238 -1.20 -42.18 -15.08
CA LYS A 238 -2.06 -43.16 -15.76
C LYS A 238 -3.55 -42.79 -15.68
N GLY A 239 -4.01 -42.25 -14.55
CA GLY A 239 -5.40 -41.87 -14.37
C GLY A 239 -5.77 -40.48 -14.91
N LEU A 240 -4.79 -39.58 -15.06
CA LEU A 240 -4.95 -38.19 -15.52
C LEU A 240 -3.87 -37.83 -16.56
N PRO A 241 -3.88 -38.45 -17.75
CA PRO A 241 -2.86 -38.21 -18.78
C PRO A 241 -2.87 -36.77 -19.34
N GLN A 242 -3.99 -36.05 -19.18
CA GLN A 242 -4.18 -34.65 -19.59
C GLN A 242 -3.61 -33.62 -18.60
N LEU A 243 -2.96 -34.07 -17.53
CA LEU A 243 -2.43 -33.19 -16.50
C LEU A 243 -1.26 -32.38 -17.04
N LYS A 244 -1.41 -31.05 -17.05
CA LYS A 244 -0.41 -30.10 -17.56
C LYS A 244 0.53 -29.59 -16.49
N SER A 245 0.04 -29.48 -15.25
CA SER A 245 0.83 -29.01 -14.14
C SER A 245 0.65 -29.90 -12.91
N ILE A 246 1.76 -30.29 -12.31
CA ILE A 246 1.77 -30.98 -11.02
C ILE A 246 2.78 -30.36 -10.08
N ALA A 247 2.34 -30.09 -8.85
CA ALA A 247 3.20 -29.59 -7.78
C ALA A 247 3.16 -30.58 -6.61
N VAL A 248 4.32 -31.08 -6.22
CA VAL A 248 4.46 -32.12 -5.19
C VAL A 248 5.54 -31.74 -4.19
N LYS A 249 5.46 -32.33 -3.00
CA LYS A 249 6.46 -32.21 -1.96
C LYS A 249 7.18 -33.55 -1.79
N MET A 250 8.51 -33.51 -1.67
CA MET A 250 9.33 -34.71 -1.49
C MET A 250 10.05 -34.73 -0.13
N THR A 251 10.31 -35.93 0.39
CA THR A 251 11.25 -36.11 1.50
C THR A 251 12.68 -35.87 1.03
N LYS A 252 13.54 -35.48 1.98
CA LYS A 252 14.96 -35.14 1.77
C LYS A 252 15.79 -36.23 1.09
N ASN A 253 15.33 -37.49 1.13
CA ASN A 253 16.07 -38.66 0.65
C ASN A 253 15.29 -39.47 -0.40
N ALA A 254 14.16 -38.97 -0.90
CA ALA A 254 13.43 -39.67 -1.95
C ALA A 254 14.11 -39.40 -3.29
N VAL A 255 14.63 -40.45 -3.91
CA VAL A 255 15.03 -40.43 -5.32
C VAL A 255 13.75 -40.57 -6.13
N LEU A 256 13.40 -39.55 -6.92
CA LEU A 256 12.35 -39.68 -7.92
C LEU A 256 12.97 -40.40 -9.12
N GLU A 257 12.66 -41.68 -9.26
CA GLU A 257 12.76 -42.32 -10.57
C GLU A 257 11.76 -41.58 -11.47
N PRO A 258 12.16 -40.97 -12.60
CA PRO A 258 11.26 -40.16 -13.41
C PRO A 258 10.29 -41.00 -14.25
N SER A 259 9.96 -42.22 -13.80
CA SER A 259 9.14 -43.17 -14.57
C SER A 259 7.72 -42.66 -14.78
N PHE A 260 7.19 -41.87 -13.84
CA PHE A 260 5.90 -41.20 -13.97
C PHE A 260 5.82 -40.24 -15.17
N LEU A 261 6.93 -39.65 -15.65
CA LEU A 261 6.91 -38.75 -16.81
C LEU A 261 6.44 -39.48 -18.08
N ALA A 262 6.74 -40.77 -18.22
CA ALA A 262 6.24 -41.58 -19.32
C ALA A 262 4.71 -41.75 -19.28
N THR A 263 4.09 -41.54 -18.12
CA THR A 263 2.63 -41.61 -17.94
C THR A 263 1.93 -40.26 -18.07
N MET A 264 2.66 -39.15 -18.19
CA MET A 264 2.10 -37.78 -18.24
C MET A 264 2.57 -37.04 -19.51
N PRO A 265 2.04 -37.40 -20.70
CA PRO A 265 2.53 -36.86 -21.97
C PRO A 265 2.27 -35.35 -22.16
N GLU A 266 1.24 -34.80 -21.51
CA GLU A 266 0.88 -33.37 -21.62
C GLU A 266 1.52 -32.50 -20.52
N LEU A 267 2.44 -33.04 -19.71
CA LEU A 267 3.01 -32.31 -18.58
C LEU A 267 3.93 -31.18 -19.05
N GLU A 268 3.47 -29.95 -18.87
CA GLU A 268 4.19 -28.72 -19.20
C GLU A 268 4.96 -28.17 -18.00
N SER A 269 4.51 -28.46 -16.77
CA SER A 269 5.08 -27.91 -15.53
C SER A 269 5.10 -28.90 -14.38
N LEU A 270 6.30 -29.17 -13.86
CA LEU A 270 6.52 -29.95 -12.65
C LEU A 270 7.20 -29.08 -11.58
N THR A 271 6.58 -28.96 -10.41
CA THR A 271 7.18 -28.29 -9.24
C THR A 271 7.42 -29.31 -8.14
N ILE A 272 8.68 -29.50 -7.76
CA ILE A 272 9.06 -30.35 -6.63
C ILE A 272 9.59 -29.46 -5.51
N THR A 273 8.95 -29.52 -4.33
CA THR A 273 9.42 -28.80 -3.14
C THR A 273 10.06 -29.77 -2.14
N SER A 274 11.33 -29.54 -1.80
CA SER A 274 12.02 -30.23 -0.70
C SER A 274 12.13 -29.29 0.51
N ARG A 275 12.10 -29.81 1.74
CA ARG A 275 12.37 -29.01 2.96
C ARG A 275 13.87 -28.66 3.06
N THR A 276 14.35 -27.79 2.19
CA THR A 276 15.40 -26.76 2.36
C THR A 276 15.89 -26.34 0.98
N CYS A 277 15.59 -25.11 0.56
CA CYS A 277 16.51 -24.19 -0.11
C CYS A 277 15.81 -22.83 -0.33
N ARG A 278 16.36 -21.76 0.25
CA ARG A 278 16.26 -20.43 -0.34
C ARG A 278 17.02 -20.52 -1.67
N GLY A 279 16.30 -20.74 -2.76
CA GLY A 279 16.88 -20.89 -4.08
C GLY A 279 15.82 -21.40 -5.04
N ARG A 280 15.25 -20.49 -5.84
CA ARG A 280 14.43 -20.84 -7.00
C ARG A 280 15.33 -21.59 -7.98
N GLN A 281 15.23 -22.92 -8.06
CA GLN A 281 15.68 -23.65 -9.23
C GLN A 281 14.46 -23.94 -10.11
N LYS A 282 14.39 -23.20 -11.21
CA LYS A 282 13.49 -23.45 -12.33
C LYS A 282 14.29 -24.36 -13.27
N LEU A 283 13.99 -25.65 -13.29
CA LEU A 283 14.61 -26.57 -14.24
C LEU A 283 13.97 -26.33 -15.61
N ASN A 284 14.67 -25.61 -16.47
CA ASN A 284 14.41 -25.59 -17.91
C ASN A 284 15.16 -26.78 -18.52
N LEU A 285 14.46 -27.73 -19.14
CA LEU A 285 15.10 -28.76 -19.97
C LEU A 285 15.49 -28.16 -21.32
N GLY A 286 16.79 -28.05 -21.56
CA GLY A 286 17.39 -27.65 -22.84
C GLY A 286 18.82 -28.19 -22.96
N ARG A 287 18.99 -29.10 -23.92
CA ARG A 287 20.17 -29.73 -24.57
C ARG A 287 21.61 -29.32 -24.17
N GLU A 288 22.36 -30.38 -23.84
CA GLU A 288 23.79 -30.74 -24.03
C GLU A 288 24.77 -29.71 -24.62
N ASP A 289 25.91 -29.47 -23.94
CA ASP A 289 27.25 -29.97 -24.37
C ASP A 289 28.42 -29.58 -23.45
N LEU A 290 29.19 -30.61 -23.06
CA LEU A 290 30.65 -30.76 -23.02
C LEU A 290 31.59 -29.85 -22.16
N SER A 291 32.17 -30.53 -21.15
CA SER A 291 33.60 -30.56 -20.76
C SER A 291 34.09 -29.80 -19.50
N PRO A 292 35.13 -30.32 -18.79
CA PRO A 292 35.14 -30.37 -17.33
C PRO A 292 36.43 -29.85 -16.63
N SER A 293 36.37 -29.91 -15.29
CA SER A 293 37.46 -30.22 -14.33
C SER A 293 38.37 -29.14 -13.77
N SER A 294 38.82 -29.43 -12.54
CA SER A 294 39.90 -28.87 -11.71
C SER A 294 39.49 -27.74 -10.74
N SER A 295 39.82 -27.75 -9.44
CA SER A 295 40.63 -28.65 -8.63
C SER A 295 40.56 -28.28 -7.13
N LEU A 296 40.81 -29.29 -6.29
CA LEU A 296 41.55 -29.29 -5.00
C LEU A 296 40.92 -28.76 -3.68
N ASN A 297 40.65 -29.73 -2.79
CA ASN A 297 41.14 -29.91 -1.39
C ASN A 297 41.60 -28.67 -0.58
N GLY A 298 41.35 -28.54 0.73
CA GLY A 298 40.76 -29.48 1.68
C GLY A 298 40.80 -28.99 3.15
N TYR A 299 40.31 -29.87 4.02
CA TYR A 299 40.65 -30.11 5.45
C TYR A 299 40.31 -29.08 6.56
N SER A 300 39.24 -29.43 7.30
CA SER A 300 39.06 -29.58 8.76
C SER A 300 39.62 -28.58 9.78
N GLY A 301 38.73 -28.14 10.69
CA GLY A 301 39.06 -27.60 12.01
C GLY A 301 37.80 -27.41 12.87
N ASP A 302 37.65 -28.29 13.86
CA ASP A 302 36.53 -28.42 14.81
C ASP A 302 36.64 -27.41 15.99
N GLY A 303 35.52 -27.02 16.62
CA GLY A 303 35.54 -26.14 17.80
C GLY A 303 34.16 -25.67 18.32
N ASN A 304 33.82 -26.10 19.54
CA ASN A 304 32.50 -26.10 20.20
C ASN A 304 32.05 -24.80 20.92
N ASP A 305 30.72 -24.54 20.83
CA ASP A 305 29.73 -23.93 21.79
C ASP A 305 29.95 -22.52 22.42
N PRO A 306 28.94 -21.84 23.05
CA PRO A 306 27.48 -22.03 23.04
C PRO A 306 26.60 -20.74 22.87
N LYS A 307 25.35 -21.00 22.48
CA LYS A 307 24.07 -20.29 22.74
C LYS A 307 24.11 -18.88 23.39
N LYS A 308 23.56 -17.88 22.69
CA LYS A 308 22.80 -16.76 23.31
C LYS A 308 21.48 -16.49 22.61
N GLN A 309 20.41 -16.72 23.36
CA GLN A 309 19.06 -16.22 23.13
C GLN A 309 19.07 -14.68 23.05
N LYS A 310 18.38 -14.11 22.07
CA LYS A 310 17.85 -12.75 22.17
C LYS A 310 16.32 -12.82 22.21
N LYS A 311 15.80 -12.79 23.44
CA LYS A 311 14.53 -12.13 23.74
C LYS A 311 14.81 -10.63 23.76
N GLY A 312 14.01 -9.88 23.02
CA GLY A 312 13.92 -8.43 23.11
C GLY A 312 12.53 -8.00 22.62
N PRO A 313 11.68 -7.43 23.47
CA PRO A 313 10.39 -6.87 23.06
C PRO A 313 10.62 -5.48 22.46
N THR A 314 10.10 -5.23 21.27
CA THR A 314 9.94 -3.87 20.76
C THR A 314 8.74 -3.20 21.45
N PRO A 315 8.86 -1.95 21.94
CA PRO A 315 7.76 -1.25 22.59
C PRO A 315 6.67 -0.90 21.56
N ARG A 316 5.44 -1.28 21.90
CA ARG A 316 4.23 -0.87 21.20
C ARG A 316 4.14 0.66 21.27
N GLN A 317 3.97 1.32 20.13
CA GLN A 317 3.52 2.72 20.09
C GLN A 317 2.23 2.80 20.91
N GLN A 318 2.28 3.47 22.06
CA GLN A 318 1.12 3.70 22.90
C GLN A 318 0.16 4.61 22.13
N GLU A 319 -1.08 4.16 21.93
CA GLU A 319 -2.14 5.03 21.43
C GLU A 319 -2.37 6.17 22.43
N GLU A 320 -1.90 7.36 22.07
CA GLU A 320 -2.03 8.55 22.92
C GLU A 320 -3.52 8.90 23.11
N LEU A 321 -3.99 8.84 24.36
CA LEU A 321 -5.37 9.13 24.74
C LEU A 321 -5.54 10.61 25.12
N CYS A 322 -6.73 11.15 24.87
CA CYS A 322 -7.10 12.50 25.25
C CYS A 322 -7.12 12.63 26.78
N LEU A 323 -6.26 13.51 27.30
CA LEU A 323 -6.10 13.74 28.74
C LEU A 323 -7.38 14.22 29.45
N VAL A 324 -8.38 14.71 28.69
CA VAL A 324 -9.66 15.18 29.21
C VAL A 324 -10.69 14.06 29.33
N CYS A 325 -10.79 13.14 28.38
CA CYS A 325 -11.94 12.22 28.30
C CYS A 325 -11.60 10.78 27.89
N GLY A 326 -10.31 10.45 27.74
CA GLY A 326 -9.85 9.11 27.37
C GLY A 326 -10.13 8.69 25.92
N ASP A 327 -10.81 9.51 25.12
CA ASP A 327 -10.99 9.27 23.68
C ASP A 327 -9.67 9.40 22.91
N ARG A 328 -9.56 8.85 21.71
CA ARG A 328 -8.31 8.89 20.92
C ARG A 328 -7.86 10.34 20.67
N ALA A 329 -6.64 10.67 21.05
CA ALA A 329 -6.09 12.00 20.80
C ALA A 329 -5.85 12.21 19.30
N SER A 330 -6.07 13.44 18.86
CA SER A 330 -5.84 13.86 17.47
C SER A 330 -4.57 14.70 17.32
N GLY A 331 -3.82 14.86 18.41
CA GLY A 331 -2.69 15.76 18.56
C GLY A 331 -2.88 16.79 19.67
N TYR A 332 -1.94 17.71 19.77
CA TYR A 332 -1.97 18.82 20.73
C TYR A 332 -2.89 19.94 20.24
N HIS A 333 -3.90 20.28 21.03
CA HIS A 333 -4.80 21.39 20.76
C HIS A 333 -4.82 22.33 21.97
N TYR A 334 -4.54 23.61 21.72
CA TYR A 334 -4.45 24.63 22.76
C TYR A 334 -3.50 24.25 23.90
N ASN A 335 -2.36 23.62 23.56
CA ASN A 335 -1.31 23.17 24.48
C ASN A 335 -1.61 21.90 25.31
N ALA A 336 -2.64 21.12 24.95
CA ALA A 336 -2.87 19.81 25.57
C ALA A 336 -3.22 18.73 24.54
N LEU A 337 -2.71 17.51 24.76
CA LEU A 337 -3.03 16.34 23.96
C LEU A 337 -4.51 15.96 24.10
N THR A 338 -5.30 16.22 23.06
CA THR A 338 -6.76 16.10 23.13
C THR A 338 -7.41 15.56 21.86
N CYS A 339 -8.63 15.06 21.98
CA CYS A 339 -9.45 14.65 20.84
C CYS A 339 -10.14 15.86 20.18
N GLU A 340 -10.56 15.74 18.93
CA GLU A 340 -11.31 16.78 18.20
C GLU A 340 -12.57 17.24 18.94
N GLY A 341 -13.20 16.33 19.69
CA GLY A 341 -14.38 16.64 20.51
C GLY A 341 -14.08 17.63 21.64
N CYS A 342 -12.96 17.47 22.35
CA CYS A 342 -12.56 18.36 23.45
C CYS A 342 -11.97 19.67 22.93
N LYS A 343 -11.22 19.64 21.82
CA LYS A 343 -10.79 20.84 21.09
C LYS A 343 -11.97 21.75 20.72
N GLY A 344 -12.97 21.20 20.02
CA GLY A 344 -14.13 21.97 19.57
C GLY A 344 -14.99 22.49 20.74
N PHE A 345 -15.13 21.69 21.80
CA PHE A 345 -15.81 22.12 23.02
C PHE A 345 -15.09 23.28 23.70
N PHE A 346 -13.78 23.17 23.92
CA PHE A 346 -12.97 24.19 24.58
C PHE A 346 -13.03 25.53 23.83
N ARG A 347 -12.84 25.51 22.50
CA ARG A 347 -12.96 26.72 21.66
C ARG A 347 -14.30 27.43 21.86
N ARG A 348 -15.43 26.70 21.77
CA ARG A 348 -16.76 27.30 21.93
C ARG A 348 -17.00 27.85 23.33
N SER A 349 -16.52 27.14 24.35
CA SER A 349 -16.67 27.55 25.75
C SER A 349 -15.87 28.82 26.05
N VAL A 350 -14.64 28.91 25.55
CA VAL A 350 -13.80 30.11 25.71
C VAL A 350 -14.34 31.29 24.89
N THR A 351 -14.62 31.10 23.59
CA THR A 351 -15.10 32.19 22.72
C THR A 351 -16.44 32.78 23.18
N LYS A 352 -17.34 31.96 23.75
CA LYS A 352 -18.63 32.43 24.26
C LYS A 352 -18.60 32.81 25.74
N ASN A 353 -17.43 32.74 26.39
CA ASN A 353 -17.27 32.88 27.83
C ASN A 353 -18.35 32.08 28.61
N ALA A 354 -18.56 30.83 28.19
CA ALA A 354 -19.70 30.03 28.60
C ALA A 354 -19.59 29.63 30.07
N VAL A 355 -20.61 29.96 30.85
CA VAL A 355 -20.76 29.53 32.24
C VAL A 355 -21.67 28.30 32.27
N TYR A 356 -21.14 27.19 32.77
CA TYR A 356 -21.89 25.94 32.92
C TYR A 356 -22.07 25.61 34.40
N CYS A 357 -23.15 24.90 34.73
CA CYS A 357 -23.41 24.40 36.08
C CYS A 357 -23.54 22.86 36.06
N CYS A 358 -22.81 22.20 36.95
CA CYS A 358 -22.84 20.76 37.14
C CYS A 358 -24.11 20.36 37.90
N LYS A 359 -24.75 19.30 37.42
CA LYS A 359 -25.95 18.72 38.05
C LYS A 359 -25.65 17.51 38.94
N PHE A 360 -24.37 17.19 39.12
CA PHE A 360 -23.90 15.91 39.70
C PHE A 360 -22.80 16.12 40.76
N GLY A 361 -22.76 17.27 41.44
CA GLY A 361 -21.85 17.50 42.58
C GLY A 361 -20.45 18.02 42.22
N HIS A 362 -20.29 18.72 41.08
CA HIS A 362 -19.06 19.42 40.64
C HIS A 362 -17.76 18.60 40.49
N ALA A 363 -17.77 17.29 40.74
CA ALA A 363 -16.60 16.40 40.69
C ALA A 363 -16.79 15.21 39.72
N CYS A 364 -17.44 15.42 38.58
CA CYS A 364 -17.65 14.34 37.61
C CYS A 364 -16.33 13.86 37.00
N GLU A 365 -16.11 12.54 37.01
CA GLU A 365 -15.05 11.93 36.23
C GLU A 365 -15.36 12.02 34.74
N MET A 366 -14.37 12.44 33.96
CA MET A 366 -14.55 12.74 32.55
C MET A 366 -14.12 11.55 31.70
N ASP A 367 -15.10 10.86 31.13
CA ASP A 367 -14.92 9.78 30.16
C ASP A 367 -15.65 10.09 28.83
N MET A 368 -15.71 9.11 27.92
CA MET A 368 -16.38 9.26 26.62
C MET A 368 -17.89 9.50 26.73
N TYR A 369 -18.53 9.10 27.83
CA TYR A 369 -19.95 9.26 28.10
C TYR A 369 -20.24 10.58 28.84
N MET A 370 -19.57 10.80 29.97
CA MET A 370 -19.74 11.93 30.86
C MET A 370 -19.33 13.26 30.23
N ARG A 371 -18.41 13.25 29.24
CA ARG A 371 -18.10 14.44 28.41
C ARG A 371 -19.29 15.05 27.69
N ARG A 372 -20.38 14.28 27.50
CA ARG A 372 -21.64 14.78 26.90
C ARG A 372 -22.66 15.22 27.94
N LYS A 373 -22.52 14.80 29.20
CA LYS A 373 -23.51 14.99 30.27
C LYS A 373 -23.18 16.17 31.17
N CYS A 374 -21.90 16.42 31.45
CA CYS A 374 -21.49 17.53 32.32
C CYS A 374 -20.48 18.45 31.62
N GLN A 375 -20.94 19.63 31.22
CA GLN A 375 -20.11 20.63 30.54
C GLN A 375 -19.21 21.41 31.50
N GLU A 376 -19.65 21.63 32.75
CA GLU A 376 -18.85 22.32 33.76
C GLU A 376 -17.60 21.52 34.12
N CYS A 377 -17.76 20.26 34.57
CA CYS A 377 -16.62 19.40 34.92
C CYS A 377 -15.73 19.12 33.70
N ARG A 378 -16.30 19.06 32.49
CA ARG A 378 -15.52 18.94 31.26
C ARG A 378 -14.64 20.16 31.03
N LEU A 379 -15.18 21.37 31.17
CA LEU A 379 -14.42 22.61 30.97
C LEU A 379 -13.34 22.77 32.04
N LYS A 380 -13.67 22.47 33.30
CA LYS A 380 -12.69 22.43 34.40
C LYS A 380 -11.56 21.43 34.09
N LYS A 381 -11.88 20.23 33.62
CA LYS A 381 -10.86 19.24 33.24
C LYS A 381 -10.03 19.68 32.03
N CYS A 382 -10.62 20.32 31.02
CA CYS A 382 -9.86 20.92 29.90
C CYS A 382 -8.80 21.91 30.39
N LEU A 383 -9.17 22.82 31.29
CA LEU A 383 -8.22 23.79 31.87
C LEU A 383 -7.16 23.07 32.74
N ALA A 384 -7.58 22.11 33.56
CA ALA A 384 -6.69 21.36 34.46
C ALA A 384 -5.63 20.54 33.71
N VAL A 385 -5.91 20.06 32.50
CA VAL A 385 -4.91 19.34 31.67
C VAL A 385 -4.03 20.28 30.83
N GLY A 386 -4.17 21.60 31.00
CA GLY A 386 -3.31 22.58 30.34
C GLY A 386 -3.84 23.15 29.02
N MET A 387 -5.16 23.05 28.74
CA MET A 387 -5.73 23.79 27.60
C MET A 387 -5.77 25.29 27.91
N ARG A 388 -5.14 26.10 27.06
CA ARG A 388 -4.91 27.54 27.28
C ARG A 388 -5.95 28.41 26.56
N PRO A 389 -6.83 29.16 27.26
CA PRO A 389 -7.81 30.06 26.65
C PRO A 389 -7.18 31.14 25.75
N GLU A 390 -5.99 31.62 26.10
CA GLU A 390 -5.22 32.62 25.35
C GLU A 390 -4.79 32.14 23.95
N CYS A 391 -4.73 30.82 23.72
CA CYS A 391 -4.50 30.25 22.40
C CYS A 391 -5.76 30.25 21.51
N VAL A 392 -6.92 30.65 22.04
CA VAL A 392 -8.18 30.80 21.31
C VAL A 392 -8.29 32.26 20.85
N VAL A 393 -7.82 32.54 19.63
CA VAL A 393 -7.85 33.91 19.07
C VAL A 393 -9.30 34.39 18.89
N PRO A 394 -9.69 35.53 19.49
CA PRO A 394 -11.03 36.10 19.33
C PRO A 394 -11.33 36.57 17.90
N GLU A 395 -12.57 36.38 17.45
CA GLU A 395 -13.04 36.61 16.07
C GLU A 395 -12.88 38.08 15.61
N ASN A 396 -12.90 39.01 16.57
CA ASN A 396 -12.61 40.43 16.43
C ASN A 396 -11.15 40.71 16.01
N GLN A 397 -10.15 39.93 16.43
CA GLN A 397 -8.77 40.10 15.95
C GLN A 397 -8.59 39.57 14.51
N CYS A 398 -9.35 38.54 14.11
CA CYS A 398 -9.43 38.11 12.72
C CYS A 398 -10.14 39.15 11.83
N ALA A 399 -11.15 39.86 12.37
CA ALA A 399 -11.83 40.95 11.68
C ALA A 399 -10.94 42.20 11.54
N ILE A 400 -10.12 42.54 12.54
CA ILE A 400 -9.15 43.65 12.47
C ILE A 400 -8.10 43.35 11.40
N LYS A 401 -7.49 42.15 11.40
CA LYS A 401 -6.55 41.72 10.34
C LYS A 401 -7.17 41.71 8.94
N ARG A 402 -8.48 41.44 8.81
CA ARG A 402 -9.22 41.52 7.53
C ARG A 402 -9.52 42.97 7.11
N LYS A 403 -9.79 43.87 8.06
CA LYS A 403 -9.96 45.31 7.80
C LYS A 403 -8.63 45.99 7.46
N GLU A 404 -7.54 45.62 8.12
CA GLU A 404 -6.17 46.07 7.78
C GLU A 404 -5.75 45.59 6.38
N LYS A 405 -6.02 44.34 6.02
CA LYS A 405 -5.82 43.83 4.64
C LYS A 405 -6.70 44.54 3.58
N LYS A 406 -7.83 45.13 3.99
CA LYS A 406 -8.73 45.88 3.10
C LYS A 406 -8.31 47.34 2.95
N ALA A 407 -7.87 47.98 4.04
CA ALA A 407 -7.29 49.33 4.04
C ALA A 407 -5.93 49.39 3.32
N GLN A 408 -5.11 48.33 3.41
CA GLN A 408 -3.87 48.23 2.64
C GLN A 408 -4.15 48.10 1.13
N LYS A 409 -5.21 47.37 0.74
CA LYS A 409 -5.66 47.26 -0.66
C LYS A 409 -6.26 48.55 -1.24
N GLU A 410 -6.70 49.50 -0.42
CA GLU A 410 -7.22 50.80 -0.88
C GLU A 410 -6.09 51.83 -1.09
N LYS A 411 -4.99 51.75 -0.33
CA LYS A 411 -3.81 52.61 -0.55
C LYS A 411 -3.03 52.25 -1.82
N ASP A 412 -3.04 50.99 -2.23
CA ASP A 412 -2.38 50.53 -3.46
C ASP A 412 -3.20 50.81 -4.76
N LYS A 413 -4.41 51.39 -4.66
CA LYS A 413 -5.33 51.55 -5.79
C LYS A 413 -5.29 52.92 -6.50
N VAL A 414 -4.43 53.85 -6.08
CA VAL A 414 -4.32 55.19 -6.72
C VAL A 414 -3.14 55.30 -7.71
N GLN A 415 -2.29 54.27 -7.85
CA GLN A 415 -1.19 54.30 -8.82
C GLN A 415 -1.10 53.02 -9.65
N THR A 416 -2.18 52.56 -10.28
CA THR A 416 -2.14 51.80 -11.56
C THR A 416 -3.55 51.76 -12.16
N THR A 417 -3.93 52.81 -12.86
CA THR A 417 -5.01 52.75 -13.84
C THR A 417 -4.48 52.15 -15.14
N ALA A 418 -4.82 50.89 -15.42
CA ALA A 418 -5.30 50.42 -16.72
C ALA A 418 -5.34 48.89 -16.72
N THR A 419 -6.55 48.32 -16.92
CA THR A 419 -6.84 46.96 -17.45
C THR A 419 -6.27 45.78 -16.64
N VAL A 420 -7.06 44.83 -16.14
CA VAL A 420 -7.69 43.76 -16.93
C VAL A 420 -8.74 43.06 -16.05
N SER A 421 -9.99 43.12 -16.48
CA SER A 421 -10.81 41.91 -16.47
C SER A 421 -10.43 41.14 -17.73
N THR A 422 -10.12 39.83 -17.63
CA THR A 422 -10.15 38.78 -18.69
C THR A 422 -9.05 37.71 -18.48
N THR A 423 -9.47 36.58 -17.89
CA THR A 423 -9.09 35.17 -18.18
C THR A 423 -7.64 34.64 -18.02
N ASN A 424 -7.56 33.43 -17.45
CA ASN A 424 -6.43 32.49 -17.32
C ASN A 424 -5.63 32.15 -18.60
N SER A 425 -5.89 32.82 -19.73
CA SER A 425 -5.26 32.56 -21.03
C SER A 425 -3.89 33.24 -21.17
N THR A 426 -3.73 34.45 -20.62
CA THR A 426 -2.50 35.26 -20.82
C THR A 426 -1.30 34.72 -20.04
N TYR A 427 -1.51 34.16 -18.84
CA TYR A 427 -0.44 33.57 -18.02
C TYR A 427 0.34 32.45 -18.75
N LYS A 428 -0.30 31.70 -19.65
CA LYS A 428 0.35 30.63 -20.42
C LYS A 428 1.08 31.13 -21.67
N SER A 429 0.58 32.18 -22.31
CA SER A 429 1.10 32.66 -23.60
C SER A 429 2.37 33.49 -23.45
N GLU A 430 2.46 34.34 -22.42
CA GLU A 430 3.57 35.29 -22.27
C GLU A 430 4.62 34.83 -21.25
N ILE A 431 4.22 34.10 -20.20
CA ILE A 431 5.15 33.74 -19.11
C ILE A 431 5.89 32.43 -19.40
N LEU A 432 5.28 31.44 -20.08
CA LEU A 432 5.93 30.15 -20.37
C LEU A 432 7.21 30.27 -21.22
N PRO A 433 7.28 31.13 -22.26
CA PRO A 433 8.51 31.36 -23.02
C PRO A 433 9.59 32.10 -22.20
N ILE A 434 9.19 32.90 -21.22
CA ILE A 434 10.08 33.62 -20.30
C ILE A 434 10.58 32.69 -19.17
N LEU A 435 9.77 31.70 -18.76
CA LEU A 435 10.07 30.70 -17.73
C LEU A 435 11.08 29.64 -18.21
N MET A 436 11.20 29.41 -19.52
CA MET A 436 12.09 28.39 -20.10
C MET A 436 13.43 28.93 -20.64
N LYS A 437 13.74 30.22 -20.46
CA LYS A 437 15.04 30.77 -20.82
C LYS A 437 16.04 30.48 -19.70
N CYS A 438 17.04 29.66 -19.99
CA CYS A 438 18.20 29.43 -19.14
C CYS A 438 19.46 29.64 -19.98
N ASP A 439 20.48 30.27 -19.41
CA ASP A 439 21.80 30.35 -20.04
C ASP A 439 22.39 28.93 -20.16
N PRO A 440 23.11 28.62 -21.24
CA PRO A 440 23.71 27.31 -21.43
C PRO A 440 24.72 27.01 -20.31
N PRO A 441 24.79 25.75 -19.81
CA PRO A 441 25.70 25.39 -18.73
C PRO A 441 27.16 25.62 -19.15
N PRO A 442 28.04 26.05 -18.23
CA PRO A 442 29.42 26.40 -18.57
C PRO A 442 30.33 25.21 -18.90
N HIS A 443 29.86 23.95 -18.87
CA HIS A 443 30.69 22.75 -19.04
C HIS A 443 30.08 21.76 -20.05
N ALA A 444 30.93 20.92 -20.64
CA ALA A 444 30.55 19.92 -21.65
C ALA A 444 29.50 18.95 -21.10
N ALA A 445 28.33 18.96 -21.75
CA ALA A 445 27.17 18.14 -21.44
C ALA A 445 27.46 16.63 -21.59
N ILE A 446 27.29 15.86 -20.52
CA ILE A 446 27.26 14.39 -20.57
C ILE A 446 26.06 13.97 -21.45
N PRO A 447 26.20 13.01 -22.39
CA PRO A 447 25.06 12.56 -23.19
C PRO A 447 23.93 12.01 -22.30
N LEU A 448 22.74 12.65 -22.33
CA LEU A 448 21.58 12.26 -21.51
C LEU A 448 21.02 10.88 -21.87
N LEU A 449 21.28 10.40 -23.09
CA LEU A 449 20.76 9.14 -23.62
C LEU A 449 21.86 8.40 -24.42
N PRO A 450 21.91 7.07 -24.32
CA PRO A 450 22.71 6.22 -25.22
C PRO A 450 22.35 6.45 -26.69
N GLU A 451 23.35 6.46 -27.57
CA GLU A 451 23.21 6.72 -29.01
C GLU A 451 22.21 5.77 -29.71
N LYS A 452 22.10 4.54 -29.19
CA LYS A 452 21.11 3.54 -29.63
C LYS A 452 19.66 4.01 -29.47
N LEU A 453 19.32 4.62 -28.33
CA LEU A 453 17.97 5.15 -28.06
C LEU A 453 17.68 6.42 -28.87
N LEU A 454 18.70 7.25 -29.12
CA LEU A 454 18.57 8.41 -30.01
C LEU A 454 18.23 7.98 -31.45
N ASN A 455 18.84 6.90 -31.94
CA ASN A 455 18.54 6.35 -33.26
C ASN A 455 17.14 5.71 -33.32
N GLU A 456 16.71 5.01 -32.26
CA GLU A 456 15.33 4.49 -32.16
C GLU A 456 14.28 5.61 -32.14
N ASN A 457 14.57 6.73 -31.46
CA ASN A 457 13.68 7.90 -31.43
C ASN A 457 13.58 8.59 -32.81
N ARG A 458 14.69 8.65 -33.56
CA ARG A 458 14.69 9.11 -34.96
C ARG A 458 13.82 8.24 -35.85
N LEU A 459 13.95 6.90 -35.72
CA LEU A 459 13.12 5.93 -36.46
C LEU A 459 11.62 6.05 -36.14
N ARG A 460 11.28 6.51 -34.93
CA ARG A 460 9.89 6.72 -34.47
C ARG A 460 9.36 8.14 -34.71
N ASN A 461 10.09 8.99 -35.45
CA ASN A 461 9.73 10.39 -35.71
C ASN A 461 9.48 11.21 -34.43
N ILE A 462 10.19 10.91 -33.34
CA ILE A 462 10.09 11.67 -32.09
C ILE A 462 10.97 12.92 -32.22
N PRO A 463 10.44 14.14 -32.05
CA PRO A 463 11.23 15.36 -32.20
C PRO A 463 12.31 15.47 -31.12
N PRO A 464 13.52 15.94 -31.46
CA PRO A 464 14.59 16.12 -30.50
C PRO A 464 14.24 17.22 -29.48
N LEU A 465 14.80 17.11 -28.28
CA LEU A 465 14.66 18.14 -27.26
C LEU A 465 15.26 19.46 -27.76
N THR A 466 14.53 20.55 -27.52
CA THR A 466 15.03 21.90 -27.81
C THR A 466 16.22 22.26 -26.92
N ALA A 467 17.07 23.19 -27.38
CA ALA A 467 18.23 23.66 -26.62
C ALA A 467 17.84 24.15 -25.19
N ASN A 468 16.70 24.83 -25.06
CA ASN A 468 16.18 25.28 -23.76
C ASN A 468 15.78 24.12 -22.85
N GLN A 469 15.12 23.09 -23.39
CA GLN A 469 14.76 21.90 -22.62
C GLN A 469 16.01 21.15 -22.15
N MET A 470 17.02 21.01 -23.02
CA MET A 470 18.30 20.43 -22.67
C MET A 470 19.00 21.23 -21.57
N ALA A 471 19.05 22.56 -21.69
CA ALA A 471 19.67 23.42 -20.68
C ALA A 471 18.98 23.32 -19.32
N VAL A 472 17.64 23.25 -19.29
CA VAL A 472 16.89 23.03 -18.04
C VAL A 472 17.21 21.67 -17.44
N ILE A 473 17.26 20.60 -18.24
CA ILE A 473 17.58 19.25 -17.74
C ILE A 473 18.99 19.21 -17.15
N TYR A 474 20.00 19.74 -17.84
CA TYR A 474 21.36 19.79 -17.33
C TYR A 474 21.48 20.62 -16.04
N LYS A 475 20.76 21.73 -15.96
CA LYS A 475 20.72 22.55 -14.75
C LYS A 475 20.07 21.81 -13.58
N LEU A 476 19.00 21.05 -13.82
CA LEU A 476 18.36 20.22 -12.80
C LEU A 476 19.27 19.09 -12.31
N ILE A 477 19.99 18.42 -13.20
CA ILE A 477 20.98 17.39 -12.85
C ILE A 477 22.09 17.99 -11.99
N TRP A 478 22.63 19.15 -12.39
CA TRP A 478 23.68 19.84 -11.63
C TRP A 478 23.23 20.20 -10.20
N TYR A 479 22.00 20.73 -10.04
CA TYR A 479 21.45 20.99 -8.71
C TYR A 479 21.14 19.70 -7.94
N GLN A 480 20.75 18.62 -8.62
CA GLN A 480 20.55 17.35 -7.94
C GLN A 480 21.90 16.84 -7.40
N ASP A 481 22.91 16.71 -8.25
CA ASP A 481 24.24 16.20 -7.87
C ASP A 481 24.89 17.03 -6.76
N GLY A 482 24.70 18.36 -6.77
CA GLY A 482 25.30 19.26 -5.78
C GLY A 482 24.59 19.31 -4.41
N TYR A 483 23.33 18.86 -4.31
CA TYR A 483 22.51 19.01 -3.10
C TYR A 483 21.78 17.72 -2.66
N GLU A 484 21.97 16.61 -3.37
CA GLU A 484 21.41 15.30 -3.02
C GLU A 484 22.09 14.70 -1.77
N GLN A 485 23.37 15.01 -1.56
CA GLN A 485 24.12 14.60 -0.38
C GLN A 485 24.87 15.79 0.27
N PRO A 486 25.02 15.80 1.61
CA PRO A 486 25.91 16.73 2.30
C PRO A 486 27.36 16.65 1.81
N SER A 487 28.06 17.79 1.78
CA SER A 487 29.50 17.78 1.49
C SER A 487 30.30 17.09 2.60
N GLU A 488 31.45 16.53 2.27
CA GLU A 488 32.36 15.94 3.26
C GLU A 488 32.77 16.94 4.36
N GLU A 489 32.88 18.22 4.03
CA GLU A 489 33.26 19.28 4.97
C GLU A 489 32.15 19.57 5.98
N ASP A 490 30.89 19.51 5.55
CA ASP A 490 29.74 19.67 6.43
C ASP A 490 29.57 18.44 7.34
N LEU A 491 29.80 17.23 6.81
CA LEU A 491 29.83 16.00 7.61
C LEU A 491 30.96 16.03 8.65
N LYS A 492 32.17 16.45 8.27
CA LYS A 492 33.30 16.63 9.20
C LYS A 492 32.95 17.65 10.29
N ARG A 493 32.30 18.77 9.97
CA ARG A 493 31.85 19.76 10.98
C ARG A 493 30.88 19.18 12.00
N ILE A 494 29.98 18.29 11.59
CA ILE A 494 29.05 17.58 12.49
C ILE A 494 29.78 16.54 13.36
N MET A 495 30.88 15.96 12.86
CA MET A 495 31.68 14.94 13.56
C MET A 495 32.75 15.52 14.51
N ILE A 496 33.16 16.78 14.36
CA ILE A 496 34.29 17.41 15.11
C ILE A 496 33.88 17.91 16.52
N GLY A 497 32.62 17.80 16.93
CA GLY A 497 32.24 18.02 18.32
C GLY A 497 32.83 16.94 19.22
N SER A 498 34.07 17.11 19.68
CA SER A 498 34.74 16.17 20.58
C SER A 498 33.84 15.90 21.79
N PRO A 499 33.51 14.64 22.12
CA PRO A 499 32.78 14.37 23.35
C PRO A 499 33.67 14.80 24.51
N ASN A 500 33.17 15.67 25.39
CA ASN A 500 33.75 15.76 26.71
C ASN A 500 33.59 14.37 27.35
N GLU A 501 34.60 13.90 28.08
CA GLU A 501 34.62 12.55 28.70
C GLU A 501 33.46 12.30 29.69
N GLU A 502 32.64 13.32 29.96
CA GLU A 502 31.48 13.31 30.85
C GLU A 502 30.11 13.43 30.15
N GLU A 503 30.04 13.56 28.80
CA GLU A 503 28.75 13.68 28.09
C GLU A 503 28.05 12.32 27.90
N ASP A 504 26.78 12.25 28.32
CA ASP A 504 25.91 11.07 28.12
C ASP A 504 25.82 10.70 26.63
N GLN A 505 26.07 9.42 26.33
CA GLN A 505 26.13 8.90 24.95
C GLN A 505 24.81 9.11 24.17
N HIS A 506 23.69 9.21 24.90
CA HIS A 506 22.38 9.50 24.34
C HIS A 506 22.29 10.94 23.85
N ASP A 507 22.80 11.91 24.61
CA ASP A 507 22.74 13.34 24.24
C ASP A 507 23.64 13.65 23.04
N VAL A 508 24.79 12.98 22.95
CA VAL A 508 25.67 13.04 21.77
C VAL A 508 24.94 12.53 20.52
N HIS A 509 24.17 11.45 20.63
CA HIS A 509 23.39 10.90 19.52
C HIS A 509 22.24 11.82 19.09
N PHE A 510 21.53 12.41 20.06
CA PHE A 510 20.46 13.38 19.78
C PHE A 510 20.98 14.65 19.12
N ARG A 511 22.13 15.18 19.58
CA ARG A 511 22.81 16.32 18.96
C ARG A 511 23.17 15.99 17.51
N HIS A 512 23.76 14.83 17.27
CA HIS A 512 24.14 14.38 15.93
C HIS A 512 22.94 14.25 14.98
N ILE A 513 21.84 13.66 15.44
CA ILE A 513 20.59 13.56 14.65
C ILE A 513 20.02 14.95 14.33
N THR A 514 20.05 15.86 15.29
CA THR A 514 19.51 17.22 15.13
C THR A 514 20.33 18.00 14.10
N GLU A 515 21.66 17.95 14.18
CA GLU A 515 22.55 18.62 13.22
C GLU A 515 22.41 18.06 11.81
N ILE A 516 22.33 16.74 11.65
CA ILE A 516 22.07 16.10 10.35
C ILE A 516 20.71 16.55 9.79
N THR A 517 19.68 16.64 10.64
CA THR A 517 18.34 17.06 10.23
C THR A 517 18.34 18.52 9.76
N ILE A 518 19.04 19.41 10.48
CA ILE A 518 19.19 20.82 10.11
C ILE A 518 19.89 20.93 8.74
N LEU A 519 21.00 20.23 8.56
CA LEU A 519 21.76 20.24 7.31
C LEU A 519 20.92 19.72 6.13
N THR A 520 20.17 18.64 6.34
CA THR A 520 19.26 18.06 5.33
C THR A 520 18.18 19.06 4.91
N VAL A 521 17.58 19.78 5.87
CA VAL A 521 16.58 20.81 5.57
C VAL A 521 17.21 21.97 4.80
N GLN A 522 18.44 22.39 5.14
CA GLN A 522 19.15 23.45 4.42
C GLN A 522 19.42 23.05 2.97
N LEU A 523 19.90 21.83 2.71
CA LEU A 523 20.14 21.33 1.35
C LEU A 523 18.86 21.30 0.51
N ILE A 524 17.73 20.89 1.09
CA ILE A 524 16.43 20.89 0.41
C ILE A 524 16.00 22.32 0.03
N VAL A 525 16.22 23.29 0.93
CA VAL A 525 15.89 24.69 0.70
C VAL A 525 16.78 25.29 -0.40
N GLU A 526 18.09 25.03 -0.37
CA GLU A 526 19.03 25.53 -1.38
C GLU A 526 18.79 24.89 -2.75
N PHE A 527 18.53 23.58 -2.81
CA PHE A 527 18.08 22.90 -4.02
C PHE A 527 16.83 23.57 -4.61
N ALA A 528 15.82 23.81 -3.77
CA ALA A 528 14.56 24.42 -4.22
C ALA A 528 14.76 25.84 -4.74
N LYS A 529 15.60 26.66 -4.09
CA LYS A 529 15.97 28.00 -4.57
C LYS A 529 16.66 27.97 -5.93
N GLY A 530 17.42 26.91 -6.22
CA GLY A 530 18.07 26.69 -7.52
C GLY A 530 17.12 26.33 -8.66
N LEU A 531 15.91 25.84 -8.36
CA LEU A 531 14.94 25.45 -9.38
C LEU A 531 14.44 26.67 -10.19
N PRO A 532 14.33 26.54 -11.52
CA PRO A 532 13.81 27.61 -12.36
C PRO A 532 12.46 28.13 -11.85
N ALA A 533 12.39 29.44 -11.61
CA ALA A 533 11.20 30.18 -11.18
C ALA A 533 10.64 29.85 -9.78
N PHE A 534 11.29 29.01 -8.97
CA PHE A 534 10.87 28.77 -7.59
C PHE A 534 10.93 30.04 -6.72
N THR A 535 11.93 30.90 -6.95
CA THR A 535 12.02 32.19 -6.25
C THR A 535 11.00 33.22 -6.73
N LYS A 536 10.32 32.97 -7.87
CA LYS A 536 9.34 33.87 -8.48
C LYS A 536 7.89 33.56 -8.08
N ILE A 537 7.63 32.40 -7.47
CA ILE A 537 6.31 32.04 -6.93
C ILE A 537 6.08 32.68 -5.56
N PRO A 538 4.82 32.90 -5.12
CA PRO A 538 4.52 33.50 -3.82
C PRO A 538 5.13 32.71 -2.65
N GLN A 539 5.56 33.43 -1.60
CA GLN A 539 6.22 32.83 -0.42
C GLN A 539 5.37 31.75 0.27
N GLU A 540 4.04 31.91 0.30
CA GLU A 540 3.11 30.91 0.87
C GLU A 540 3.15 29.58 0.10
N ASP A 541 3.30 29.64 -1.24
CA ASP A 541 3.38 28.46 -2.10
C ASP A 541 4.77 27.81 -2.02
N GLN A 542 5.85 28.60 -1.94
CA GLN A 542 7.20 28.10 -1.70
C GLN A 542 7.27 27.26 -0.42
N ILE A 543 6.70 27.78 0.69
CA ILE A 543 6.66 27.10 1.99
C ILE A 543 5.82 25.82 1.90
N THR A 544 4.69 25.86 1.18
CA THR A 544 3.82 24.69 1.02
C THR A 544 4.52 23.58 0.23
N LEU A 545 5.22 23.91 -0.85
CA LEU A 545 5.99 22.96 -1.66
C LEU A 545 7.15 22.32 -0.86
N LEU A 546 7.83 23.11 -0.03
CA LEU A 546 8.91 22.60 0.83
C LEU A 546 8.39 21.68 1.94
N LYS A 547 7.23 21.98 2.55
CA LYS A 547 6.60 21.18 3.62
C LYS A 547 6.09 19.82 3.16
N VAL A 548 5.67 19.69 1.90
CA VAL A 548 5.14 18.42 1.36
C VAL A 548 6.26 17.40 1.14
N ARG A 549 7.50 17.85 0.91
CA ARG A 549 8.66 16.97 0.64
C ARG A 549 9.40 16.50 1.89
N THR A 550 9.33 17.24 3.00
CA THR A 550 10.05 16.92 4.26
C THR A 550 9.54 15.63 4.93
N ASN A 551 8.37 15.11 4.54
CA ASN A 551 7.84 13.82 5.01
C ASN A 551 8.36 12.59 4.22
N CYS A 552 9.26 12.76 3.24
CA CYS A 552 9.72 11.68 2.35
C CYS A 552 11.21 11.32 2.47
N MET A 553 12.02 12.00 3.28
CA MET A 553 13.40 11.56 3.57
C MET A 553 13.42 10.85 4.92
N ASN A 554 13.14 9.55 4.93
CA ASN A 554 13.74 8.70 5.93
C ASN A 554 15.23 8.59 5.59
N ILE A 555 16.07 8.99 6.54
CA ILE A 555 17.52 8.83 6.51
C ILE A 555 17.82 7.32 6.39
N GLU A 556 18.08 6.84 5.17
CA GLU A 556 18.77 5.56 4.98
C GLU A 556 20.26 5.82 5.15
N TYR A 557 20.77 5.61 6.37
CA TYR A 557 22.19 5.38 6.57
C TYR A 557 22.51 3.99 6.02
N ARG A 558 22.78 3.91 4.72
CA ARG A 558 23.34 2.71 4.09
C ARG A 558 24.80 2.64 4.56
N ARG A 559 25.09 1.85 5.60
CA ARG A 559 26.45 1.34 5.77
C ARG A 559 26.67 0.33 4.66
N ASP A 560 27.44 0.73 3.68
CA ASP A 560 28.22 -0.20 2.89
C ASP A 560 29.14 -0.94 3.86
N ASP A 561 28.84 -2.22 4.09
CA ASP A 561 29.79 -3.20 4.62
C ASP A 561 29.55 -4.50 3.84
N ASP A 562 29.85 -4.45 2.54
CA ASP A 562 30.47 -5.58 1.87
C ASP A 562 31.95 -5.54 2.24
N SER A 563 32.35 -6.30 3.26
CA SER A 563 33.63 -7.02 3.29
C SER A 563 33.83 -7.76 4.62
N HIS A 564 34.34 -8.98 4.48
CA HIS A 564 34.93 -9.89 5.49
C HIS A 564 34.00 -10.96 6.10
N GLY A 565 34.27 -12.21 5.70
CA GLY A 565 34.13 -13.40 6.54
C GLY A 565 33.21 -14.48 6.00
#